data_AF-A0A1G3T942-F1
#
_entry.id   AF-A0A1G3T942-F1
#
_cell.length_a   1.000
_cell.length_b   1.000
_cell.length_c   1.000
_cell.angle_alpha   90.00
_cell.angle_beta   90.00
_cell.angle_gamma   90.00
#
_symmetry.space_group_name_H-M   'P 1'
#
loop_
_entity.id
_entity.type
_entity.pdbx_description
1 polymer ?
#
loop_
_entity_poly.entity_id
_entity_poly.type
_entity_poly.pdbx_seq_one_letter_code
_entity_poly.pdbx_strand_id
1 'polypeptide(L)'
;MTYSTDTSAETTYENLLDEIIAKARQKGANITSWTQSQNGKTIIHIPEKLPIYYLSMDAAADSLIHQYKLLSEYRYLYQNAPLAVKPFATQGSGEPKSSLNAQGLFECDTLINNMDNELSGTVKRKLHYVIEKINSTHRLSSSDFEHFQNFLIEHYRQKTAEAPTTQKKKQYQMFIRFLEEISQSDI
;
A
#
# COMPACT_ATOMS: atom_id res chain seq x y z
N MET A 1 47.65 4.08 -19.69
CA MET A 1 46.68 4.95 -18.98
C MET A 1 45.31 4.62 -19.51
N THR A 2 44.49 4.09 -18.61
CA THR A 2 43.02 3.97 -18.63
C THR A 2 42.39 5.29 -19.09
N TYR A 3 41.22 5.30 -19.73
CA TYR A 3 39.94 5.07 -19.07
C TYR A 3 38.99 4.22 -19.93
N SER A 4 38.61 3.07 -19.36
CA SER A 4 37.39 2.35 -19.73
C SER A 4 36.20 3.26 -19.45
N THR A 5 35.36 3.46 -20.46
CA THR A 5 34.04 4.06 -20.31
C THR A 5 33.16 3.10 -19.53
N ASP A 6 33.04 3.34 -18.22
CA ASP A 6 31.98 2.77 -17.40
C ASP A 6 30.65 3.12 -18.06
N THR A 7 30.04 2.10 -18.65
CA THR A 7 28.68 2.16 -19.17
C THR A 7 27.77 2.01 -17.96
N SER A 8 27.55 3.10 -17.22
CA SER A 8 26.44 3.17 -16.27
C SER A 8 25.16 3.17 -17.09
N ALA A 9 24.68 1.98 -17.44
CA ALA A 9 23.38 1.80 -18.05
C ALA A 9 22.35 2.41 -17.08
N GLU A 10 21.73 3.51 -17.48
CA GLU A 10 20.52 4.03 -16.86
C GLU A 10 19.48 2.92 -16.96
N THR A 11 19.33 2.15 -15.88
CA THR A 11 18.24 1.18 -15.77
C THR A 11 16.95 1.98 -15.69
N THR A 12 16.33 2.27 -16.84
CA THR A 12 14.96 2.76 -16.90
C THR A 12 14.06 1.80 -16.13
N TYR A 13 13.07 2.30 -15.39
CA TYR A 13 12.20 1.50 -14.53
C TYR A 13 11.49 0.35 -15.28
N GLU A 14 11.27 0.51 -16.59
CA GLU A 14 10.78 -0.56 -17.48
C GLU A 14 11.74 -1.76 -17.52
N ASN A 15 13.05 -1.51 -17.60
CA ASN A 15 14.08 -2.55 -17.59
C ASN A 15 14.10 -3.33 -16.27
N LEU A 16 13.76 -2.67 -15.15
CA LEU A 16 13.69 -3.33 -13.84
C LEU A 16 12.50 -4.30 -13.75
N LEU A 17 11.31 -3.89 -14.21
CA LEU A 17 10.14 -4.75 -14.21
C LEU A 17 10.33 -5.96 -15.15
N ASP A 18 10.91 -5.74 -16.33
CA ASP A 18 11.28 -6.81 -17.26
C ASP A 18 12.25 -7.82 -16.63
N GLU A 19 13.28 -7.34 -15.94
CA GLU A 19 14.23 -8.20 -15.22
C GLU A 19 13.53 -9.05 -14.14
N ILE A 20 12.68 -8.43 -13.32
CA ILE A 20 11.93 -9.11 -12.26
C ILE A 20 10.99 -10.16 -12.85
N ILE A 21 10.28 -9.86 -13.95
CA ILE A 21 9.41 -10.81 -14.65
C ILE A 21 10.22 -11.97 -15.22
N ALA A 22 11.39 -11.71 -15.81
CA ALA A 22 12.27 -12.76 -16.32
C ALA A 22 12.70 -13.73 -15.20
N LYS A 23 13.07 -13.21 -14.03
CA LYS A 23 13.42 -14.05 -12.87
C LYS A 23 12.21 -14.76 -12.26
N ALA A 24 11.05 -14.10 -12.21
CA ALA A 24 9.81 -14.74 -11.77
C ALA A 24 9.48 -15.94 -12.67
N ARG A 25 9.65 -15.82 -14.00
CA ARG A 25 9.48 -16.93 -14.96
C ARG A 25 10.42 -18.09 -14.66
N GLN A 26 11.69 -17.83 -14.36
CA GLN A 26 12.65 -18.87 -13.96
C GLN A 26 12.22 -19.60 -12.68
N LYS A 27 11.47 -18.95 -11.79
CA LYS A 27 10.87 -19.57 -10.58
C LYS A 27 9.47 -20.15 -10.80
N GLY A 28 9.01 -20.25 -12.04
CA GLY A 28 7.73 -20.88 -12.40
C GLY A 28 6.56 -19.91 -12.60
N ALA A 29 6.80 -18.60 -12.68
CA ALA A 29 5.74 -17.66 -13.06
C ALA A 29 5.31 -17.87 -14.52
N ASN A 30 4.02 -18.13 -14.74
CA ASN A 30 3.47 -18.29 -16.08
C ASN A 30 3.06 -16.92 -16.66
N ILE A 31 3.97 -15.95 -16.71
CA ILE A 31 3.68 -14.59 -17.20
C ILE A 31 3.98 -14.52 -18.69
N THR A 32 3.00 -14.17 -19.53
CA THR A 32 3.16 -14.07 -21.00
C THR A 32 3.74 -12.72 -21.41
N SER A 33 3.20 -11.63 -20.89
CA SER A 33 3.61 -10.28 -21.21
C SER A 33 3.13 -9.31 -20.14
N TRP A 34 3.57 -8.07 -20.22
CA TRP A 34 2.98 -6.97 -19.46
C TRP A 34 2.86 -5.74 -20.35
N THR A 35 1.97 -4.83 -19.97
CA THR A 35 1.79 -3.54 -20.63
C THR A 35 1.47 -2.46 -19.61
N GLN A 36 1.86 -1.22 -19.88
CA GLN A 36 1.35 -0.07 -19.14
C GLN A 36 0.18 0.56 -19.88
N SER A 37 -0.92 0.80 -19.17
CA SER A 37 -2.08 1.49 -19.71
C SER A 37 -1.91 3.01 -19.64
N GLN A 38 -2.73 3.75 -20.40
CA GLN A 38 -2.63 5.21 -20.50
C GLN A 38 -2.82 5.97 -19.18
N ASN A 39 -3.43 5.33 -18.17
CA ASN A 39 -3.60 5.90 -16.83
C ASN A 39 -2.48 5.50 -15.85
N GLY A 40 -1.37 4.93 -16.35
CA GLY A 40 -0.20 4.55 -15.56
C GLY A 40 -0.29 3.17 -14.89
N LYS A 41 -1.44 2.47 -14.97
CA LYS A 41 -1.59 1.13 -14.39
C LYS A 41 -0.81 0.09 -15.19
N THR A 42 -0.19 -0.84 -14.47
CA THR A 42 0.57 -1.95 -15.04
C THR A 42 -0.29 -3.20 -15.10
N ILE A 43 -0.36 -3.83 -16.27
CA ILE A 43 -1.18 -5.00 -16.55
C ILE A 43 -0.24 -6.18 -16.81
N ILE A 44 -0.36 -7.25 -16.02
CA ILE A 44 0.39 -8.50 -16.20
C ILE A 44 -0.54 -9.54 -16.85
N HIS A 45 -0.13 -10.09 -17.98
CA HIS A 45 -0.86 -11.12 -18.71
C HIS A 45 -0.35 -12.51 -18.33
N ILE A 46 -1.28 -13.39 -17.96
CA ILE A 46 -1.05 -14.79 -17.63
C ILE A 46 -1.95 -15.62 -18.55
N PRO A 47 -1.45 -16.69 -19.19
CA PRO A 47 -2.26 -17.46 -20.12
C PRO A 47 -3.37 -18.18 -19.35
N GLU A 48 -4.53 -18.30 -19.98
CA GLU A 48 -5.73 -18.97 -19.43
C GLU A 48 -6.25 -18.36 -18.11
N LYS A 49 -5.81 -17.14 -17.77
CA LYS A 49 -6.26 -16.38 -16.60
C LYS A 49 -6.60 -14.95 -16.96
N LEU A 50 -7.36 -14.31 -16.07
CA LEU A 50 -7.61 -12.87 -16.17
C LEU A 50 -6.29 -12.10 -15.96
N PRO A 51 -6.07 -11.00 -16.71
CA PRO A 51 -4.94 -10.11 -16.47
C PRO A 51 -4.97 -9.56 -15.04
N ILE A 52 -3.78 -9.40 -14.44
CA ILE A 52 -3.63 -8.81 -13.12
C ILE A 52 -3.30 -7.33 -13.28
N TYR A 53 -4.04 -6.48 -12.57
CA TYR A 53 -3.90 -5.03 -12.64
C TYR A 53 -3.21 -4.51 -11.40
N TYR A 54 -2.14 -3.74 -11.60
CA TYR A 54 -1.40 -3.05 -10.56
C TYR A 54 -1.49 -1.55 -10.75
N LEU A 55 -1.46 -0.81 -9.65
CA LEU A 55 -1.55 0.65 -9.65
C LEU A 55 -0.38 1.31 -10.38
N SER A 56 0.80 0.71 -10.34
CA SER A 56 2.02 1.19 -10.98
C SER A 56 2.98 0.04 -11.29
N MET A 57 4.08 0.33 -11.99
CA MET A 57 5.17 -0.62 -12.21
C MET A 57 5.83 -1.06 -10.90
N ASP A 58 5.99 -0.14 -9.94
CA ASP A 58 6.59 -0.45 -8.64
C ASP A 58 5.72 -1.44 -7.85
N ALA A 59 4.39 -1.25 -7.87
CA ALA A 59 3.47 -2.17 -7.22
C ALA A 59 3.50 -3.57 -7.86
N ALA A 60 3.62 -3.63 -9.19
CA ALA A 60 3.79 -4.90 -9.90
C ALA A 60 5.12 -5.57 -9.54
N ALA A 61 6.22 -4.81 -9.55
CA ALA A 61 7.56 -5.26 -9.21
C ALA A 61 7.61 -5.80 -7.77
N ASP A 62 7.11 -5.05 -6.80
CA ASP A 62 7.09 -5.44 -5.40
C ASP A 62 6.24 -6.71 -5.18
N SER A 63 5.06 -6.78 -5.81
CA SER A 63 4.20 -7.96 -5.74
C SER A 63 4.89 -9.21 -6.29
N LEU A 64 5.56 -9.10 -7.44
CA LEU A 64 6.29 -10.21 -8.06
C LEU A 64 7.51 -10.63 -7.23
N ILE A 65 8.26 -9.67 -6.66
CA ILE A 65 9.39 -9.95 -5.79
C ILE A 65 8.95 -10.78 -4.58
N HIS A 66 7.83 -10.41 -3.95
CA HIS A 66 7.28 -11.13 -2.81
C HIS A 66 6.71 -12.49 -3.18
N GLN A 67 5.89 -12.54 -4.23
CA GLN A 67 5.20 -13.77 -4.66
C GLN A 67 6.19 -14.87 -5.06
N TYR A 68 7.29 -14.51 -5.72
CA TYR A 68 8.30 -15.46 -6.20
C TYR A 68 9.56 -15.52 -5.33
N LYS A 69 9.51 -14.94 -4.12
CA LYS A 69 10.61 -14.99 -3.13
C LYS A 69 11.95 -14.52 -3.73
N LEU A 70 11.96 -13.36 -4.38
CA LEU A 70 13.14 -12.73 -4.99
C LEU A 70 13.79 -11.66 -4.07
N LEU A 71 13.30 -11.51 -2.84
CA LEU A 71 13.74 -10.48 -1.89
C LEU A 71 15.26 -10.43 -1.66
N SER A 72 15.95 -11.57 -1.65
CA SER A 72 17.41 -11.60 -1.47
C SER A 72 18.17 -10.95 -2.63
N GLU A 73 17.62 -11.03 -3.83
CA GLU A 73 18.25 -10.53 -5.07
C GLU A 73 17.95 -9.05 -5.29
N TYR A 74 16.77 -8.60 -4.84
CA TYR A 74 16.32 -7.21 -4.98
C TYR A 74 16.37 -6.43 -3.67
N ARG A 75 17.13 -6.91 -2.68
CA ARG A 75 17.24 -6.27 -1.36
C ARG A 75 17.67 -4.80 -1.46
N TYR A 76 18.50 -4.46 -2.45
CA TYR A 76 18.99 -3.10 -2.70
C TYR A 76 17.85 -2.10 -3.00
N LEU A 77 16.74 -2.55 -3.61
CA LEU A 77 15.55 -1.71 -3.82
C LEU A 77 14.93 -1.22 -2.51
N TYR A 78 15.15 -1.96 -1.42
CA TYR A 78 14.62 -1.66 -0.08
C TYR A 78 15.67 -1.04 0.84
N GLN A 79 16.95 -0.96 0.44
CA GLN A 79 18.04 -0.46 1.28
C GLN A 79 18.12 1.08 1.34
N ASN A 80 17.41 1.79 0.45
CA ASN A 80 17.38 3.25 0.37
C ASN A 80 16.04 3.86 0.81
N ALA A 81 15.26 3.19 1.66
CA ALA A 81 14.25 3.91 2.43
C ALA A 81 14.95 4.49 3.66
N PRO A 82 15.46 5.74 3.64
CA PRO A 82 15.80 6.38 4.89
C PRO A 82 14.51 6.39 5.70
N LEU A 83 14.60 5.90 6.94
CA LEU A 83 13.70 6.26 8.04
C LEU A 83 13.84 7.76 8.31
N ALA A 84 13.60 8.59 7.30
CA ALA A 84 13.47 10.03 7.43
C ALA A 84 11.97 10.29 7.54
N VAL A 85 11.46 10.15 8.76
CA VAL A 85 10.29 10.91 9.18
C VAL A 85 10.71 12.39 9.04
N LYS A 86 10.46 12.98 7.87
CA LYS A 86 10.48 14.43 7.73
C LYS A 86 9.22 14.93 8.42
N PRO A 87 9.31 15.70 9.51
CA PRO A 87 8.16 16.45 9.97
C PRO A 87 7.86 17.47 8.86
N PHE A 88 6.76 17.26 8.13
CA PHE A 88 6.26 18.28 7.23
C PHE A 88 5.77 19.45 8.08
N ALA A 89 6.42 20.59 7.93
CA ALA A 89 5.97 21.85 8.49
C ALA A 89 4.63 22.22 7.85
N THR A 90 3.57 22.17 8.65
CA THR A 90 2.21 22.55 8.25
C THR A 90 2.13 24.07 8.13
N GLN A 91 2.06 24.58 6.89
CA GLN A 91 1.41 25.87 6.63
C GLN A 91 0.16 25.60 5.78
N GLY A 92 -1.00 25.96 6.32
CA GLY A 92 -2.29 25.80 5.65
C GLY A 92 -3.44 25.77 6.65
N SER A 93 -4.10 26.91 6.77
CA SER A 93 -5.19 27.30 7.67
C SER A 93 -6.49 26.50 7.58
N GLY A 94 -7.19 26.36 8.72
CA GLY A 94 -8.65 26.20 8.80
C GLY A 94 -9.14 24.97 9.57
N GLU A 95 -9.47 25.15 10.87
CA GLU A 95 -10.14 24.22 11.81
C GLU A 95 -9.43 22.87 12.13
N PRO A 96 -9.59 22.32 13.36
CA PRO A 96 -8.54 21.51 13.96
C PRO A 96 -8.54 20.08 13.38
N LYS A 97 -7.63 19.81 12.43
CA LYS A 97 -7.29 18.44 11.95
C LYS A 97 -7.07 17.42 13.09
N SER A 98 -6.72 17.91 14.28
CA SER A 98 -6.63 17.13 15.52
C SER A 98 -7.96 16.45 15.93
N SER A 99 -9.11 17.12 15.78
CA SER A 99 -10.41 16.55 16.18
C SER A 99 -10.89 15.46 15.21
N LEU A 100 -10.66 15.64 13.92
CA LEU A 100 -11.01 14.67 12.87
C LEU A 100 -10.25 13.35 13.04
N ASN A 101 -8.92 13.45 13.19
CA ASN A 101 -8.06 12.29 13.39
C ASN A 101 -8.39 11.56 14.69
N ALA A 102 -8.61 12.30 15.79
CA ALA A 102 -8.98 11.70 17.08
C ALA A 102 -10.34 11.01 17.04
N GLN A 103 -11.35 11.62 16.41
CA GLN A 103 -12.69 11.05 16.29
C GLN A 103 -12.70 9.81 15.39
N GLY A 104 -12.04 9.89 14.23
CA GLY A 104 -11.95 8.75 13.31
C GLY A 104 -11.19 7.57 13.90
N LEU A 105 -10.11 7.86 14.65
CA LEU A 105 -9.36 6.85 15.38
C LEU A 105 -10.20 6.20 16.48
N PHE A 106 -10.95 6.97 17.25
CA PHE A 106 -11.85 6.45 18.30
C PHE A 106 -12.95 5.53 17.73
N GLU A 107 -13.60 5.93 16.64
CA GLU A 107 -14.65 5.12 16.01
C GLU A 107 -14.09 3.80 15.43
N CYS A 108 -12.90 3.86 14.79
CA CYS A 108 -12.22 2.67 14.26
C CYS A 108 -11.70 1.74 15.37
N ASP A 109 -11.09 2.29 16.42
CA ASP A 109 -10.57 1.52 17.55
C ASP A 109 -11.69 0.79 18.28
N THR A 110 -12.85 1.44 18.44
CA THR A 110 -14.03 0.83 19.04
C THR A 110 -14.49 -0.39 18.24
N LEU A 111 -14.48 -0.31 16.92
CA LEU A 111 -14.85 -1.45 16.06
C LEU A 111 -13.83 -2.58 16.15
N ILE A 112 -12.54 -2.27 16.08
CA ILE A 112 -11.45 -3.27 16.06
C ILE A 112 -11.26 -3.94 17.42
N ASN A 113 -11.47 -3.23 18.52
CA ASN A 113 -11.38 -3.81 19.87
C ASN A 113 -12.53 -4.76 20.19
N ASN A 114 -13.68 -4.59 19.53
CA ASN A 114 -14.84 -5.47 19.65
C ASN A 114 -14.85 -6.62 18.62
N MET A 115 -13.75 -6.84 17.88
CA MET A 115 -13.63 -7.96 16.93
C MET A 115 -13.18 -9.25 17.63
N ASP A 116 -13.96 -10.32 17.43
CA ASP A 116 -13.63 -11.63 18.00
C ASP A 116 -12.40 -12.28 17.34
N ASN A 117 -12.34 -12.42 16.02
CA ASN A 117 -11.22 -13.15 15.37
C ASN A 117 -10.91 -12.75 13.93
N GLU A 118 -11.93 -12.57 13.08
CA GLU A 118 -11.74 -12.24 11.66
C GLU A 118 -12.45 -10.94 11.29
N LEU A 119 -11.92 -10.26 10.27
CA LEU A 119 -12.56 -9.10 9.64
C LEU A 119 -13.73 -9.60 8.79
N SER A 120 -14.80 -10.01 9.48
CA SER A 120 -16.03 -10.49 8.87
C SER A 120 -16.63 -9.44 7.94
N GLY A 121 -17.41 -9.85 6.95
CA GLY A 121 -18.08 -8.92 6.03
C GLY A 121 -18.97 -7.90 6.75
N THR A 122 -19.46 -8.21 7.95
CA THR A 122 -20.21 -7.28 8.80
C THR A 122 -19.30 -6.21 9.41
N VAL A 123 -18.10 -6.57 9.85
CA VAL A 123 -17.12 -5.62 10.39
C VAL A 123 -16.55 -4.73 9.28
N LYS A 124 -16.25 -5.29 8.10
CA LYS A 124 -15.85 -4.51 6.92
C LYS A 124 -16.89 -3.44 6.58
N ARG A 125 -18.17 -3.80 6.54
CA ARG A 125 -19.27 -2.86 6.28
C ARG A 125 -19.37 -1.77 7.35
N LYS A 126 -19.19 -2.10 8.63
CA LYS A 126 -19.18 -1.11 9.71
C LYS A 126 -17.99 -0.15 9.62
N LEU A 127 -16.80 -0.66 9.30
CA LEU A 127 -15.61 0.17 9.10
C LEU A 127 -15.77 1.07 7.88
N HIS A 128 -16.32 0.56 6.78
CA HIS A 128 -16.62 1.34 5.58
C HIS A 128 -17.59 2.48 5.92
N TYR A 129 -18.69 2.16 6.61
CA TYR A 129 -19.66 3.14 7.06
C TYR A 129 -19.04 4.21 7.97
N VAL A 130 -18.12 3.85 8.86
CA VAL A 130 -17.41 4.83 9.70
C VAL A 130 -16.56 5.78 8.85
N ILE A 131 -15.78 5.24 7.91
CA ILE A 131 -14.94 6.06 7.02
C ILE A 131 -15.81 6.96 6.12
N GLU A 132 -16.92 6.44 5.59
CA GLU A 132 -17.90 7.17 4.79
C GLU A 132 -18.60 8.28 5.58
N LYS A 133 -18.98 8.00 6.81
CA LYS A 133 -19.55 9.00 7.72
C LYS A 133 -18.55 10.12 8.01
N ILE A 134 -17.27 9.80 8.24
CA ILE A 134 -16.22 10.81 8.46
C ILE A 134 -16.00 11.64 7.19
N ASN A 135 -15.89 10.99 6.03
CA ASN A 135 -15.73 11.64 4.73
C ASN A 135 -16.89 12.61 4.44
N SER A 136 -18.13 12.18 4.65
CA SER A 136 -19.34 12.99 4.42
C SER A 136 -19.53 14.11 5.46
N THR A 137 -19.27 13.84 6.74
CA THR A 137 -19.39 14.83 7.84
C THR A 137 -18.40 15.97 7.66
N HIS A 138 -17.16 15.66 7.29
CA HIS A 138 -16.09 16.64 7.15
C HIS A 138 -15.85 17.11 5.71
N ARG A 139 -16.58 16.54 4.75
CA ARG A 139 -16.46 16.83 3.31
C ARG A 139 -15.01 16.82 2.86
N LEU A 140 -14.31 15.71 3.14
CA LEU A 140 -12.88 15.62 2.86
C LEU A 140 -12.62 15.78 1.35
N SER A 141 -11.64 16.60 1.01
CA SER A 141 -11.06 16.57 -0.34
C SER A 141 -10.33 15.24 -0.54
N SER A 142 -10.05 14.86 -1.80
CA SER A 142 -9.26 13.64 -2.07
C SER A 142 -7.91 13.65 -1.35
N SER A 143 -7.23 14.80 -1.32
CA SER A 143 -6.00 14.96 -0.57
C SER A 143 -6.19 14.82 0.94
N ASP A 144 -7.28 15.34 1.51
CA ASP A 144 -7.52 15.23 2.96
C ASP A 144 -7.95 13.81 3.36
N PHE A 145 -8.69 13.13 2.48
CA PHE A 145 -9.03 11.72 2.64
C PHE A 145 -7.77 10.85 2.64
N GLU A 146 -6.88 11.02 1.66
CA GLU A 146 -5.59 10.31 1.62
C GLU A 146 -4.74 10.60 2.86
N HIS A 147 -4.70 11.85 3.35
CA HIS A 147 -4.00 12.18 4.59
C HIS A 147 -4.60 11.45 5.80
N PHE A 148 -5.93 11.41 5.91
CA PHE A 148 -6.62 10.71 6.98
C PHE A 148 -6.39 9.18 6.91
N GLN A 149 -6.48 8.61 5.72
CA GLN A 149 -6.21 7.20 5.45
C GLN A 149 -4.77 6.83 5.82
N ASN A 150 -3.79 7.61 5.39
CA ASN A 150 -2.38 7.41 5.73
C ASN A 150 -2.13 7.55 7.23
N PHE A 151 -2.80 8.50 7.90
CA PHE A 151 -2.74 8.65 9.35
C PHE A 151 -3.23 7.38 10.07
N LEU A 152 -4.38 6.82 9.66
CA LEU A 152 -4.88 5.57 10.23
C LEU A 152 -3.91 4.41 9.95
N ILE A 153 -3.43 4.26 8.71
CA ILE A 153 -2.49 3.18 8.34
C ILE A 153 -1.25 3.22 9.23
N GLU A 154 -0.62 4.38 9.39
CA GLU A 154 0.58 4.53 10.24
C GLU A 154 0.27 4.23 11.71
N HIS A 155 -0.87 4.68 12.22
CA HIS A 155 -1.30 4.37 13.58
C HIS A 155 -1.44 2.85 13.81
N TYR A 156 -2.08 2.13 12.90
CA TYR A 156 -2.27 0.68 13.04
C TYR A 156 -1.01 -0.12 12.72
N ARG A 157 -0.06 0.41 11.93
CA ARG A 157 1.28 -0.17 11.78
C ARG A 157 2.04 -0.16 13.10
N GLN A 158 1.99 0.94 13.84
CA GLN A 158 2.58 1.01 15.19
C GLN A 158 1.91 0.00 16.15
N LYS A 159 0.57 -0.03 16.19
CA LYS A 159 -0.17 -1.03 17.00
C LYS A 159 0.12 -2.49 16.61
N THR A 160 0.45 -2.74 15.35
CA THR A 160 0.87 -4.08 14.87
C THR A 160 2.22 -4.49 15.43
N ALA A 161 3.16 -3.55 15.57
CA ALA A 161 4.46 -3.79 16.19
C ALA A 161 4.35 -4.03 17.70
N GLU A 162 3.40 -3.35 18.35
CA GLU A 162 3.17 -3.39 19.81
C GLU A 162 2.07 -4.39 20.22
N ALA A 163 1.56 -5.20 19.28
CA ALA A 163 0.39 -6.04 19.52
C ALA A 163 0.65 -7.10 20.62
N PRO A 164 -0.23 -7.21 21.64
CA PRO A 164 -0.03 -8.12 22.77
C PRO A 164 -0.20 -9.61 22.39
N THR A 165 -0.91 -9.90 21.30
CA THR A 165 -1.16 -11.26 20.83
C THR A 165 -1.03 -11.36 19.32
N THR A 166 -0.67 -12.54 18.82
CA THR A 166 -0.62 -12.84 17.37
C THR A 166 -1.99 -12.62 16.71
N GLN A 167 -3.08 -12.88 17.44
CA GLN A 167 -4.45 -12.65 16.98
C GLN A 167 -4.71 -11.15 16.79
N LYS A 168 -4.38 -10.30 17.77
CA LYS A 168 -4.54 -8.84 17.65
C LYS A 168 -3.67 -8.27 16.54
N LYS A 169 -2.45 -8.79 16.40
CA LYS A 169 -1.56 -8.45 15.29
C LYS A 169 -2.20 -8.72 13.92
N LYS A 170 -2.81 -9.90 13.74
CA LYS A 170 -3.54 -10.23 12.50
C LYS A 170 -4.72 -9.30 12.27
N GLN A 171 -5.49 -8.96 13.31
CA GLN A 171 -6.62 -8.03 13.18
C GLN A 171 -6.16 -6.65 12.69
N TYR A 172 -5.10 -6.09 13.26
CA TYR A 172 -4.53 -4.81 12.80
C TYR A 172 -4.00 -4.89 11.37
N GLN A 173 -3.31 -5.98 11.00
CA GLN A 173 -2.85 -6.20 9.62
C GLN A 173 -4.01 -6.30 8.61
N MET A 174 -5.10 -6.98 8.97
CA MET A 174 -6.29 -7.04 8.13
C MET A 174 -6.96 -5.67 8.01
N PHE A 175 -6.95 -4.85 9.07
CA PHE A 175 -7.49 -3.50 9.01
C PHE A 175 -6.65 -2.57 8.14
N ILE A 176 -5.31 -2.66 8.23
CA ILE A 176 -4.40 -1.93 7.33
C ILE A 176 -4.72 -2.27 5.87
N ARG A 177 -4.84 -3.55 5.53
CA ARG A 177 -5.20 -3.97 4.16
C ARG A 177 -6.55 -3.40 3.71
N PHE A 178 -7.55 -3.42 4.60
CA PHE A 178 -8.84 -2.83 4.31
C PHE A 178 -8.75 -1.32 4.04
N LEU A 179 -7.93 -0.59 4.80
CA LEU A 179 -7.67 0.82 4.54
C LEU A 179 -6.97 1.00 3.20
N GLU A 180 -5.97 0.20 2.87
CA GLU A 180 -5.25 0.26 1.58
C GLU A 180 -6.14 -0.08 0.37
N GLU A 181 -7.20 -0.88 0.56
CA GLU A 181 -8.15 -1.28 -0.49
C GLU A 181 -9.21 -0.23 -0.80
N ILE A 182 -9.52 0.67 0.13
CA ILE A 182 -10.56 1.68 -0.03
C ILE A 182 -10.02 2.89 -0.79
N SER A 183 -10.71 3.31 -1.85
CA SER A 183 -10.49 4.61 -2.48
C SER A 183 -11.57 5.61 -2.08
N GLN A 184 -11.27 6.91 -2.17
CA GLN A 184 -12.31 7.92 -1.96
C GLN A 184 -13.46 7.78 -2.97
N SER A 185 -13.20 7.30 -4.20
CA SER A 185 -14.26 7.06 -5.19
C SER A 185 -15.20 5.90 -4.83
N ASP A 186 -14.83 5.04 -3.88
CA ASP A 186 -15.69 3.98 -3.34
C ASP A 186 -16.61 4.49 -2.21
N ILE A 187 -16.46 5.76 -1.80
CA ILE A 187 -17.11 6.40 -0.65
C ILE A 187 -17.89 7.64 -1.09
#